data_AF-A0A1C0YHT0-F1
#
_entry.id   AF-A0A1C0YHT0-F1
#
_cell.length_a   1.000
_cell.length_b   1.000
_cell.length_c   1.000
_cell.angle_alpha   90.00
_cell.angle_beta   90.00
_cell.angle_gamma   90.00
#
_symmetry.space_group_name_H-M   'P 1'
#
loop_
_entity.id
_entity.type
_entity.pdbx_description
1 polymer ?
#
loop_
_entity_poly.entity_id
_entity_poly.type
_entity_poly.pdbx_seq_one_letter_code
_entity_poly.pdbx_strand_id
1 'polypeptide(L)'
;MKTIDQIFTRMASTTYFDESNFLREQTTQPQVIEQCLTQLSQLHYESVTDFYAITANVAYAYHLLNEPAKAIQYYEKAMQVLIDGDAPLCGTYIRLADVQMYDGQYEAAKCSLLRAQRLLQQYGHQEYEQVLFEQLAKLYWLQHSFEDAHAFVEKVLLLQHRTQSLLTQTILRHTASLRYA
;
A
#
# COMPACT_ATOMS: atom_id res chain seq x y z
N MET A 1 11.58 -14.68 -12.02
CA MET A 1 11.91 -13.82 -10.85
C MET A 1 12.94 -12.73 -11.12
N LYS A 2 14.24 -13.02 -11.43
CA LYS A 2 15.29 -11.97 -11.56
C LYS A 2 14.91 -10.75 -12.43
N THR A 3 14.22 -10.94 -13.55
CA THR A 3 13.77 -9.85 -14.43
C THR A 3 12.69 -8.98 -13.78
N ILE A 4 11.76 -9.58 -13.03
CA ILE A 4 10.69 -8.85 -12.33
C ILE A 4 11.32 -8.00 -11.22
N ASP A 5 12.27 -8.56 -10.46
CA ASP A 5 12.98 -7.84 -9.39
C ASP A 5 13.74 -6.62 -9.94
N GLN A 6 14.35 -6.74 -11.12
CA GLN A 6 15.01 -5.64 -11.82
C GLN A 6 14.03 -4.55 -12.24
N ILE A 7 12.88 -4.94 -12.80
CA ILE A 7 11.83 -3.98 -13.20
C ILE A 7 11.28 -3.26 -11.97
N PHE A 8 11.00 -3.98 -10.88
CA PHE A 8 10.55 -3.40 -9.62
C PHE A 8 11.57 -2.40 -9.07
N THR A 9 12.85 -2.79 -9.00
CA THR A 9 13.94 -1.92 -8.53
C THR A 9 14.04 -0.65 -9.37
N ARG A 10 13.85 -0.76 -10.69
CA ARG A 10 13.85 0.38 -11.60
C ARG A 10 12.66 1.31 -11.33
N MET A 11 11.45 0.78 -11.13
CA MET A 11 10.31 1.61 -10.71
C MET A 11 10.63 2.33 -9.39
N ALA A 12 11.05 1.56 -8.37
CA ALA A 12 11.36 2.06 -7.03
C ALA A 12 12.46 3.13 -7.02
N SER A 13 13.43 3.09 -7.93
CA SER A 13 14.48 4.13 -8.05
C SER A 13 13.96 5.51 -8.45
N THR A 14 12.71 5.58 -8.94
CA THR A 14 12.05 6.83 -9.34
C THR A 14 10.93 7.23 -8.39
N THR A 15 10.62 6.39 -7.39
CA THR A 15 9.52 6.63 -6.47
C THR A 15 9.96 7.44 -5.25
N TYR A 16 9.03 8.23 -4.75
CA TYR A 16 9.17 8.98 -3.50
C TYR A 16 7.83 9.01 -2.77
N PHE A 17 7.87 9.32 -1.48
CA PHE A 17 6.68 9.57 -0.67
C PHE A 17 6.42 11.08 -0.64
N ASP A 18 5.30 11.52 -1.21
CA ASP A 18 4.93 12.93 -1.27
C ASP A 18 4.43 13.42 0.11
N GLU A 19 5.29 14.16 0.82
CA GLU A 19 4.97 14.74 2.13
C GLU A 19 3.77 15.68 2.10
N SER A 20 3.53 16.34 0.96
CA SER A 20 2.39 17.25 0.80
C SER A 20 1.06 16.51 0.58
N ASN A 21 1.12 15.21 0.29
CA ASN A 21 -0.02 14.38 -0.05
C ASN A 21 -0.09 13.12 0.84
N PHE A 22 0.09 13.31 2.15
CA PHE A 22 0.01 12.23 3.15
C PHE A 22 0.90 11.03 2.82
N LEU A 23 2.11 11.30 2.33
CA LEU A 23 3.09 10.29 1.95
C LEU A 23 2.54 9.34 0.89
N ARG A 24 1.86 9.91 -0.11
CA ARG A 24 1.48 9.17 -1.31
C ARG A 24 2.74 8.68 -2.02
N GLU A 25 2.79 7.41 -2.38
CA GLU A 25 3.81 6.94 -3.31
C GLU A 25 3.57 7.56 -4.70
N GLN A 26 4.56 8.30 -5.19
CA GLN A 26 4.55 8.95 -6.50
C GLN A 26 5.87 8.69 -7.23
N THR A 27 5.91 8.96 -8.54
CA THR A 27 7.12 8.89 -9.35
C THR A 27 7.54 10.27 -9.84
N THR A 28 8.85 10.50 -9.88
CA THR A 28 9.44 11.67 -10.54
C THR A 28 9.61 11.47 -12.05
N GLN A 29 9.49 10.23 -12.54
CA GLN A 29 9.75 9.86 -13.94
C GLN A 29 8.66 8.91 -14.48
N PRO A 30 7.46 9.42 -14.82
CA PRO A 30 6.36 8.62 -15.35
C PRO A 30 6.74 7.79 -16.59
N GLN A 31 7.59 8.33 -17.46
CA GLN A 31 8.08 7.63 -18.66
C GLN A 31 8.85 6.34 -18.32
N VAL A 32 9.59 6.31 -17.20
CA VAL A 32 10.28 5.09 -16.75
C VAL A 32 9.26 4.05 -16.30
N ILE A 33 8.19 4.47 -15.62
CA ILE A 33 7.11 3.58 -15.21
C ILE A 33 6.36 3.02 -16.42
N GLU A 34 6.07 3.83 -17.44
CA GLU A 34 5.46 3.37 -18.70
C GLU A 34 6.33 2.33 -19.44
N GLN A 35 7.65 2.54 -19.45
CA GLN A 35 8.58 1.56 -20.02
C GLN A 35 8.59 0.25 -19.22
N CYS A 36 8.63 0.32 -17.88
CA CYS A 36 8.51 -0.84 -17.01
C CYS A 36 7.18 -1.58 -17.22
N LEU A 37 6.08 -0.85 -17.33
CA LEU A 37 4.75 -1.41 -17.63
C LEU A 37 4.73 -2.14 -18.98
N THR A 38 5.32 -1.53 -20.01
CA THR A 38 5.47 -2.16 -21.33
C THR A 38 6.27 -3.46 -21.24
N GLN A 39 7.39 -3.46 -20.50
CA GLN A 39 8.19 -4.66 -20.28
C GLN A 39 7.40 -5.75 -19.54
N LEU A 40 6.69 -5.41 -18.47
CA LEU A 40 5.85 -6.35 -17.72
C LEU A 40 4.77 -6.99 -18.60
N SER A 41 4.16 -6.22 -19.51
CA SER A 41 3.13 -6.73 -20.42
C SER A 41 3.64 -7.75 -21.45
N GLN A 42 4.95 -7.76 -21.71
CA GLN A 42 5.59 -8.69 -22.65
C GLN A 42 6.10 -9.97 -21.96
N LEU A 43 6.12 -10.01 -20.63
CA LEU A 43 6.53 -11.19 -19.88
C LEU A 43 5.46 -12.27 -19.96
N HIS A 44 5.91 -13.49 -20.22
CA HIS A 44 5.07 -14.67 -20.15
C HIS A 44 5.13 -15.23 -18.73
N TYR A 45 3.99 -15.65 -18.19
CA TYR A 45 3.93 -16.35 -16.91
C TYR A 45 3.85 -17.86 -17.15
N GLU A 46 4.71 -18.61 -16.45
CA GLU A 46 4.74 -20.08 -16.52
C GLU A 46 4.14 -20.72 -15.25
N SER A 47 3.90 -19.91 -14.21
CA SER A 47 3.40 -20.35 -12.92
C SER A 47 2.40 -19.36 -12.33
N VAL A 48 1.61 -19.83 -11.34
CA VAL A 48 0.72 -18.98 -10.54
C VAL A 48 1.50 -17.87 -9.84
N THR A 49 2.70 -18.20 -9.34
CA THR A 49 3.59 -17.23 -8.67
C THR A 49 4.05 -16.13 -9.62
N ASP A 50 4.44 -16.48 -10.85
CA ASP A 50 4.83 -15.48 -11.85
C ASP A 50 3.63 -14.64 -12.29
N PHE A 51 2.47 -15.26 -12.48
CA PHE A 51 1.23 -14.54 -12.78
C PHE A 51 0.92 -13.50 -11.71
N TYR A 52 0.94 -13.89 -10.43
CA TYR A 52 0.74 -12.97 -9.31
C TYR A 52 1.79 -11.85 -9.33
N ALA A 53 3.07 -12.20 -9.40
CA ALA A 53 4.16 -11.23 -9.33
C ALA A 53 4.08 -10.20 -10.47
N ILE A 54 3.85 -10.63 -11.71
CA ILE A 54 3.71 -9.74 -12.87
C ILE A 54 2.47 -8.87 -12.70
N THR A 55 1.32 -9.47 -12.40
CA THR A 55 0.03 -8.74 -12.33
C THR A 55 0.04 -7.72 -11.19
N ALA A 56 0.62 -8.04 -10.03
CA ALA A 56 0.77 -7.12 -8.91
C ALA A 56 1.74 -5.97 -9.22
N ASN A 57 2.83 -6.22 -9.97
CA ASN A 57 3.74 -5.16 -10.42
C ASN A 57 3.08 -4.25 -11.47
N VAL A 58 2.22 -4.79 -12.35
CA VAL A 58 1.41 -3.99 -13.27
C VAL A 58 0.44 -3.08 -12.50
N ALA A 59 -0.23 -3.62 -11.48
CA ALA A 59 -1.09 -2.81 -10.61
C ALA A 59 -0.31 -1.66 -9.94
N TYR A 60 0.89 -1.96 -9.43
CA TYR A 60 1.77 -0.96 -8.82
C TYR A 60 2.22 0.12 -9.82
N ALA A 61 2.57 -0.26 -11.05
CA ALA A 61 2.91 0.70 -12.10
C ALA A 61 1.74 1.65 -12.39
N TYR A 62 0.50 1.14 -12.50
CA TYR A 62 -0.68 2.00 -12.68
C TYR A 62 -0.95 2.90 -11.47
N HIS A 63 -0.69 2.43 -10.25
CA HIS A 63 -0.79 3.26 -9.06
C HIS A 63 0.17 4.46 -9.15
N LEU A 64 1.44 4.23 -9.51
CA LEU A 64 2.46 5.29 -9.67
C LEU A 64 2.14 6.25 -10.83
N LEU A 65 1.45 5.78 -11.87
CA LEU A 65 0.97 6.60 -12.99
C LEU A 65 -0.32 7.38 -12.66
N ASN A 66 -0.81 7.31 -11.43
CA ASN A 66 -2.08 7.91 -11.00
C ASN A 66 -3.29 7.41 -11.82
N GLU A 67 -3.30 6.12 -12.17
CA GLU A 67 -4.41 5.43 -12.84
C GLU A 67 -5.13 4.46 -11.88
N PRO A 68 -5.90 4.97 -10.89
CA PRO A 68 -6.43 4.16 -9.79
C PRO A 68 -7.37 3.04 -10.25
N ALA A 69 -8.25 3.31 -11.21
CA ALA A 69 -9.18 2.29 -11.72
C ALA A 69 -8.46 1.06 -12.29
N LYS A 70 -7.36 1.26 -13.03
CA LYS A 70 -6.55 0.15 -13.55
C LYS A 70 -5.77 -0.52 -12.44
N ALA A 71 -5.17 0.23 -11.52
CA ALA A 71 -4.44 -0.33 -10.39
C ALA A 71 -5.34 -1.25 -9.53
N ILE A 72 -6.56 -0.80 -9.21
CA ILE A 72 -7.58 -1.61 -8.50
C ILE A 72 -7.88 -2.90 -9.26
N GLN A 73 -8.22 -2.79 -10.55
CA GLN A 73 -8.54 -3.95 -11.39
C GLN A 73 -7.41 -5.00 -11.41
N TYR A 74 -6.15 -4.55 -11.52
CA TYR A 74 -5.01 -5.46 -11.56
C TYR A 74 -4.66 -6.04 -10.19
N TYR A 75 -4.84 -5.30 -9.09
CA TYR A 75 -4.70 -5.87 -7.74
C TYR A 75 -5.74 -6.95 -7.48
N GLU A 76 -7.02 -6.68 -7.78
CA GLU A 76 -8.08 -7.68 -7.67
C GLU A 76 -7.79 -8.92 -8.52
N LYS A 77 -7.33 -8.72 -9.76
CA LYS A 77 -6.93 -9.82 -10.65
C LYS A 77 -5.75 -10.62 -10.09
N ALA A 78 -4.74 -9.97 -9.51
CA ALA A 78 -3.59 -10.65 -8.91
C ALA A 78 -4.01 -11.52 -7.72
N MET A 79 -4.99 -11.07 -6.93
CA MET A 79 -5.42 -11.78 -5.72
C MET A 79 -6.29 -13.00 -5.99
N GLN A 80 -6.90 -13.11 -7.18
CA GLN A 80 -7.75 -14.26 -7.55
C GLN A 80 -7.01 -15.59 -7.54
N VAL A 81 -5.67 -15.57 -7.61
CA VAL A 81 -4.85 -16.78 -7.60
C VAL A 81 -4.24 -17.11 -6.24
N LEU A 82 -4.47 -16.27 -5.24
CA LEU A 82 -3.98 -16.46 -3.88
C LEU A 82 -5.04 -17.10 -2.99
N ILE A 83 -4.60 -17.81 -1.97
CA ILE A 83 -5.45 -18.33 -0.89
C ILE A 83 -5.18 -17.59 0.42
N ASP A 84 -6.10 -17.70 1.39
CA ASP A 84 -6.07 -16.92 2.63
C ASP A 84 -4.77 -17.10 3.46
N GLY A 85 -4.07 -18.23 3.35
CA GLY A 85 -2.79 -18.47 4.03
C GLY A 85 -1.56 -17.93 3.31
N ASP A 86 -1.72 -17.35 2.11
CA ASP A 86 -0.60 -16.83 1.33
C ASP A 86 -0.20 -15.45 1.85
N ALA A 87 1.05 -15.33 2.34
CA ALA A 87 1.60 -14.09 2.85
C ALA A 87 1.40 -12.87 1.91
N PRO A 88 1.57 -12.98 0.57
CA PRO A 88 1.38 -11.86 -0.34
C PRO A 88 -0.05 -11.29 -0.37
N LEU A 89 -1.06 -12.08 0.02
CA LEU A 89 -2.46 -11.65 0.00
C LEU A 89 -2.69 -10.48 0.96
N CYS A 90 -2.10 -10.54 2.15
CA CYS A 90 -2.17 -9.46 3.15
C CYS A 90 -1.59 -8.15 2.59
N GLY A 91 -0.37 -8.21 2.05
CA GLY A 91 0.27 -7.05 1.41
C GLY A 91 -0.52 -6.49 0.23
N THR A 92 -1.20 -7.35 -0.53
CA THR A 92 -2.00 -6.90 -1.69
C THR A 92 -3.27 -6.17 -1.26
N TYR A 93 -3.98 -6.63 -0.22
CA TYR A 93 -5.11 -5.88 0.36
C TYR A 93 -4.69 -4.51 0.89
N ILE A 94 -3.51 -4.41 1.51
CA ILE A 94 -2.95 -3.15 2.00
C ILE A 94 -2.67 -2.18 0.84
N ARG A 95 -2.03 -2.65 -0.24
CA ARG A 95 -1.77 -1.83 -1.43
C ARG A 95 -3.06 -1.41 -2.14
N LEU A 96 -4.02 -2.33 -2.27
CA LEU A 96 -5.33 -2.03 -2.82
C LEU A 96 -6.04 -0.93 -2.03
N ALA A 97 -6.01 -0.99 -0.70
CA ALA A 97 -6.58 0.04 0.15
C ALA A 97 -5.92 1.41 -0.06
N ASP A 98 -4.59 1.46 -0.26
CA ASP A 98 -3.90 2.73 -0.56
C ASP A 98 -4.41 3.36 -1.85
N VAL A 99 -4.54 2.58 -2.92
CA VAL A 99 -5.12 3.06 -4.19
C VAL A 99 -6.55 3.54 -3.98
N GLN A 100 -7.38 2.76 -3.27
CA GLN A 100 -8.78 3.10 -2.99
C GLN A 100 -8.91 4.41 -2.20
N MET A 101 -8.03 4.67 -1.23
CA MET A 101 -8.02 5.94 -0.49
C MET A 101 -7.76 7.13 -1.40
N TYR A 102 -6.79 7.03 -2.31
CA TYR A 102 -6.48 8.12 -3.26
C TYR A 102 -7.50 8.28 -4.38
N ASP A 103 -8.32 7.26 -4.62
CA ASP A 103 -9.49 7.31 -5.50
C ASP A 103 -10.76 7.83 -4.79
N GLY A 104 -10.68 8.12 -3.48
CA GLY A 104 -11.81 8.58 -2.67
C GLY A 104 -12.78 7.47 -2.23
N GLN A 105 -12.44 6.21 -2.48
CA GLN A 105 -13.23 5.03 -2.11
C GLN A 105 -12.95 4.57 -0.66
N TYR A 106 -13.18 5.45 0.32
CA TYR A 106 -12.78 5.20 1.71
C TYR A 106 -13.41 3.96 2.36
N GLU A 107 -14.69 3.67 2.08
CA GLU A 107 -15.35 2.46 2.62
C GLU A 107 -14.78 1.18 2.00
N ALA A 108 -14.41 1.21 0.72
CA ALA A 108 -13.74 0.07 0.09
C ALA A 108 -12.34 -0.14 0.68
N ALA A 109 -11.58 0.95 0.86
CA ALA A 109 -10.28 0.92 1.51
C ALA A 109 -10.35 0.33 2.93
N LYS A 110 -11.36 0.74 3.71
CA LYS A 110 -11.62 0.19 5.04
C LYS A 110 -11.87 -1.32 5.00
N CYS A 111 -12.72 -1.78 4.08
CA CYS A 111 -12.99 -3.21 3.91
C CYS A 111 -11.71 -4.00 3.56
N SER A 112 -10.88 -3.45 2.66
CA SER A 112 -9.59 -4.05 2.29
C SER A 112 -8.63 -4.15 3.47
N LEU A 113 -8.47 -3.08 4.27
CA LEU A 113 -7.60 -3.08 5.46
C LEU A 113 -8.11 -4.04 6.55
N LEU A 114 -9.42 -4.10 6.79
CA LEU A 114 -10.01 -5.06 7.74
C LEU A 114 -9.86 -6.51 7.25
N ARG A 115 -9.82 -6.74 5.94
CA ARG A 115 -9.50 -8.06 5.39
C ARG A 115 -8.03 -8.40 5.61
N ALA A 116 -7.10 -7.50 5.33
CA ALA A 116 -5.68 -7.67 5.65
C ALA A 116 -5.45 -7.97 7.14
N GLN A 117 -6.10 -7.21 8.03
CA GLN A 117 -5.99 -7.39 9.48
C GLN A 117 -6.45 -8.78 9.92
N ARG A 118 -7.56 -9.29 9.38
CA ARG A 118 -8.04 -10.65 9.68
C ARG A 118 -7.06 -11.72 9.22
N LEU A 119 -6.49 -11.57 8.02
CA LEU A 119 -5.48 -12.50 7.50
C LEU A 119 -4.24 -12.52 8.40
N LEU A 120 -3.76 -11.35 8.82
CA LEU A 120 -2.63 -11.21 9.72
C LEU A 120 -2.88 -11.92 11.06
N GLN A 121 -4.05 -11.70 11.66
CA GLN A 121 -4.45 -12.34 12.92
C GLN A 121 -4.59 -13.87 12.82
N GLN A 122 -5.07 -14.36 11.67
CA GLN A 122 -5.35 -15.78 11.48
C GLN A 122 -4.11 -16.60 11.08
N TYR A 123 -3.21 -16.03 10.27
CA TYR A 123 -2.09 -16.76 9.67
C TYR A 123 -0.71 -16.29 10.12
N GLY A 124 -0.60 -15.19 10.87
CA GLY A 124 0.65 -14.79 11.53
C GLY A 124 1.67 -14.08 10.63
N HIS A 125 1.21 -13.23 9.71
CA HIS A 125 2.06 -12.43 8.81
C HIS A 125 2.47 -11.09 9.42
N GLN A 126 3.20 -11.13 10.54
CA GLN A 126 3.57 -9.95 11.34
C GLN A 126 4.42 -8.93 10.55
N GLU A 127 5.07 -9.33 9.48
CA GLU A 127 5.83 -8.45 8.59
C GLU A 127 4.98 -7.33 7.96
N TYR A 128 3.66 -7.51 7.88
CA TYR A 128 2.74 -6.48 7.36
C TYR A 128 2.08 -5.64 8.45
N GLU A 129 2.28 -5.94 9.74
CA GLU A 129 1.53 -5.33 10.84
C GLU A 129 1.75 -3.82 10.93
N GLN A 130 3.02 -3.41 10.82
CA GLN A 130 3.38 -2.00 10.85
C GLN A 130 2.70 -1.23 9.72
N VAL A 131 2.86 -1.68 8.47
CA VAL A 131 2.28 -1.00 7.30
C VAL A 131 0.75 -0.99 7.37
N LEU A 132 0.13 -2.08 7.85
CA LEU A 132 -1.32 -2.13 8.05
C LEU A 132 -1.80 -1.03 9.01
N PHE A 133 -1.12 -0.84 10.14
CA PHE A 133 -1.49 0.20 11.10
C PHE A 133 -1.21 1.61 10.58
N GLU A 134 -0.13 1.80 9.82
CA GLU A 134 0.14 3.08 9.13
C GLU A 134 -0.98 3.42 8.15
N GLN A 135 -1.45 2.45 7.35
CA GLN A 135 -2.55 2.66 6.42
C GLN A 135 -3.90 2.86 7.10
N LEU A 136 -4.17 2.19 8.23
CA LEU A 136 -5.38 2.44 9.04
C LEU A 136 -5.34 3.85 9.63
N ALA A 137 -4.21 4.28 10.20
CA ALA A 137 -4.05 5.64 10.71
C ALA A 137 -4.32 6.68 9.61
N LYS A 138 -3.77 6.45 8.41
CA LYS A 138 -3.99 7.30 7.23
C LYS A 138 -5.46 7.35 6.80
N LEU A 139 -6.15 6.20 6.77
CA LEU A 139 -7.58 6.14 6.43
C LEU A 139 -8.42 6.98 7.40
N TYR A 140 -8.26 6.74 8.71
CA TYR A 140 -9.01 7.47 9.73
C TYR A 140 -8.69 8.96 9.71
N TRP A 141 -7.44 9.32 9.42
CA TRP A 141 -7.04 10.70 9.22
C TRP A 141 -7.79 11.36 8.07
N LEU A 142 -7.83 10.72 6.89
CA LEU A 142 -8.54 11.21 5.71
C LEU A 142 -10.06 11.32 5.93
N GLN A 143 -10.61 10.51 6.85
CA GLN A 143 -12.01 10.57 7.27
C GLN A 143 -12.28 11.57 8.41
N HIS A 144 -11.27 12.34 8.86
CA HIS A 144 -11.33 13.27 10.00
C HIS A 144 -11.62 12.61 11.37
N SER A 145 -11.45 11.30 11.47
CA SER A 145 -11.49 10.54 12.73
C SER A 145 -10.12 10.57 13.43
N PHE A 146 -9.73 11.74 13.92
CA PHE A 146 -8.37 11.97 14.44
C PHE A 146 -8.02 11.15 15.68
N GLU A 147 -9.00 10.83 16.53
CA GLU A 147 -8.79 9.99 17.72
C GLU A 147 -8.44 8.55 17.33
N ASP A 148 -9.18 7.98 16.37
CA ASP A 148 -8.91 6.65 15.83
C ASP A 148 -7.54 6.62 15.12
N ALA A 149 -7.24 7.65 14.32
CA ALA A 149 -5.95 7.79 13.66
C ALA A 149 -4.79 7.79 14.67
N HIS A 150 -4.92 8.53 15.77
CA HIS A 150 -3.94 8.56 16.85
C HIS A 150 -3.75 7.19 17.49
N ALA A 151 -4.83 6.47 17.78
CA ALA A 151 -4.76 5.15 18.39
C ALA A 151 -3.98 4.14 17.52
N PHE A 152 -4.08 4.23 16.19
CA PHE A 152 -3.28 3.41 15.29
C PHE A 152 -1.81 3.86 15.20
N VAL A 153 -1.54 5.17 15.27
CA VAL A 153 -0.16 5.68 15.39
C VAL A 153 0.52 5.16 16.66
N GLU A 154 -0.17 5.15 17.80
CA GLU A 154 0.38 4.59 19.04
C GLU A 154 0.74 3.11 18.88
N LYS A 155 -0.08 2.33 18.16
CA LYS A 155 0.25 0.92 17.85
C LYS A 155 1.50 0.80 17.00
N VAL A 156 1.67 1.64 15.96
CA VAL A 156 2.90 1.67 15.15
C VAL A 156 4.13 1.96 16.03
N LEU A 157 4.03 2.94 16.94
CA LEU A 157 5.12 3.30 17.84
C LEU A 157 5.43 2.21 18.88
N LEU A 158 4.46 1.41 19.29
CA LEU A 158 4.70 0.27 20.19
C LEU A 158 5.46 -0.86 19.48
N LEU A 159 5.18 -1.09 18.19
CA LEU A 159 5.93 -2.05 17.37
C LEU A 159 7.36 -1.56 17.08
N GLN A 160 7.51 -0.27 16.84
CA GLN A 160 8.79 0.38 16.60
C GLN A 160 9.44 0.74 17.94
N HIS A 161 10.22 -0.18 18.51
CA HIS A 161 10.94 0.03 19.78
C HIS A 161 11.78 1.33 19.90
N ARG A 162 11.99 2.10 18.82
CA ARG A 162 12.50 3.49 18.78
C ARG A 162 12.67 3.92 17.31
N THR A 163 11.64 4.45 16.66
CA THR A 163 11.77 5.42 15.55
C THR A 163 10.39 5.83 15.10
N GLN A 164 10.07 7.13 15.15
CA GLN A 164 8.80 7.66 14.64
C GLN A 164 8.87 7.74 13.10
N SER A 165 8.09 6.94 12.37
CA SER A 165 7.96 7.10 10.91
C SER A 165 7.40 8.50 10.58
N LEU A 166 7.73 9.05 9.40
CA LEU A 166 7.33 10.41 9.04
C LEU A 166 5.80 10.62 9.10
N LEU A 167 5.02 9.57 8.78
CA LEU A 167 3.57 9.56 8.92
C LEU A 167 3.14 9.76 10.37
N THR A 168 3.76 9.01 11.30
CA THR A 168 3.46 9.12 12.73
C THR A 168 3.76 10.52 13.27
N GLN A 169 4.85 11.16 12.82
CA GLN A 169 5.18 12.52 13.22
C GLN A 169 4.15 13.54 12.72
N THR A 170 3.71 13.42 11.47
CA THR A 170 2.71 14.32 10.87
C THR A 170 1.37 14.23 11.60
N ILE A 171 0.87 13.02 11.84
CA ILE A 171 -0.40 12.79 12.55
C ILE A 171 -0.32 13.30 14.00
N LEU A 172 0.78 13.04 14.71
CA LEU A 172 0.97 13.49 16.09
C LEU A 172 1.04 15.01 16.22
N ARG A 173 1.75 15.71 15.32
CA ARG A 173 1.84 17.18 15.34
C ARG A 173 0.47 17.83 15.20
N HIS A 174 -0.34 17.35 14.27
CA HIS A 174 -1.65 17.94 14.04
C HIS A 174 -2.68 17.55 15.12
N THR A 175 -2.70 16.31 15.58
CA THR A 175 -3.61 15.92 16.69
C THR A 175 -3.29 16.63 18.01
N ALA A 176 -2.01 16.85 18.32
CA ALA A 176 -1.61 17.66 19.47
C ALA A 176 -2.12 19.10 19.36
N SER A 177 -2.05 19.72 18.18
CA SER A 177 -2.56 21.08 17.95
C SER A 177 -4.07 21.21 18.15
N LEU A 178 -4.84 20.16 17.87
CA LEU A 178 -6.30 20.11 18.05
C LEU A 178 -6.73 19.84 19.49
N ARG A 179 -5.89 19.19 20.31
CA ARG A 179 -6.18 18.94 21.74
C ARG A 179 -5.94 20.15 22.64
N TYR A 180 -5.16 21.13 22.19
CA TYR A 180 -4.78 22.33 22.96
C TYR A 180 -5.35 23.64 22.38
N ALA A 181 -6.33 23.55 21.47
CA ALA A 181 -7.11 24.68 20.96
C ALA A 181 -8.54 24.63 21.54
#